data_AF-A0A4R4L177-F1
#
_entry.id   AF-A0A4R4L177-F1
#
_cell.length_a   1.000
_cell.length_b   1.000
_cell.length_c   1.000
_cell.angle_alpha   90.00
_cell.angle_beta   90.00
_cell.angle_gamma   90.00
#
_symmetry.space_group_name_H-M   'P 1'
#
loop_
_entity.id
_entity.type
_entity.pdbx_description
1 polymer ?
#
loop_
_entity_poly.entity_id
_entity_poly.type
_entity_poly.pdbx_seq_one_letter_code
_entity_poly.pdbx_strand_id
1 'polypeptide(L)'
;MKADPRETRLRERLETIRARSAKSSSWRSSTQYLSRLVNKGGFVPIKTRLSREDIAFLSGAREEVIAFAELGVRLLDLHRPQEAGGITSDPGSPIRRCRACMSRWPCPTFRAMAETLDQ
;
A
#
# COMPACT_ATOMS: atom_id res chain seq x y z
N MET A 1 29.66 6.01 3.55
CA MET A 1 28.87 6.10 2.30
C MET A 1 27.77 7.13 2.53
N LYS A 2 27.69 8.23 1.76
CA LYS A 2 26.60 9.21 1.91
C LYS A 2 25.30 8.58 1.41
N ALA A 3 24.21 8.74 2.17
CA ALA A 3 22.88 8.30 1.74
C ALA A 3 22.48 9.02 0.44
N ASP A 4 21.78 8.33 -0.47
CA ASP A 4 21.23 8.93 -1.68
C ASP A 4 20.21 10.01 -1.27
N PRO A 5 20.37 11.29 -1.67
CA PRO A 5 19.42 12.34 -1.35
C PRO A 5 17.97 12.03 -1.78
N ARG A 6 17.80 11.22 -2.83
CA ARG A 6 16.48 10.76 -3.29
C ARG A 6 15.86 9.77 -2.31
N GLU A 7 16.65 8.85 -1.77
CA GLU A 7 16.21 7.90 -0.76
C GLU A 7 15.77 8.64 0.51
N THR A 8 16.58 9.60 0.97
CA THR A 8 16.25 10.41 2.16
C THR A 8 14.92 11.13 1.99
N ARG A 9 14.73 11.83 0.86
CA ARG A 9 13.50 12.57 0.57
C ARG A 9 12.28 11.64 0.48
N LEU A 10 12.43 10.47 -0.13
CA LEU A 10 11.36 9.48 -0.22
C LEU A 10 10.98 8.97 1.18
N ARG A 11 11.97 8.65 2.01
CA ARG A 11 11.75 8.18 3.39
C ARG A 11 11.05 9.23 4.24
N GLU A 12 11.50 10.48 4.20
CA GLU A 12 10.86 11.60 4.90
C GLU A 12 9.41 11.78 4.48
N ARG A 13 9.12 11.66 3.17
CA ARG A 13 7.75 11.74 2.66
C ARG A 13 6.87 10.62 3.21
N LEU A 14 7.37 9.38 3.20
CA LEU A 14 6.63 8.23 3.73
C LEU A 14 6.37 8.36 5.24
N GLU A 15 7.38 8.78 6.02
CA GLU A 15 7.20 9.00 7.46
C GLU A 15 6.23 10.15 7.77
N THR A 16 6.21 11.20 6.95
CA THR A 16 5.22 12.29 7.09
C THR A 16 3.79 11.78 6.87
N ILE A 17 3.57 10.99 5.81
CA ILE A 17 2.27 10.40 5.52
C ILE A 17 1.84 9.47 6.66
N ARG A 18 2.76 8.62 7.13
CA ARG A 18 2.53 7.69 8.25
C ARG A 18 2.19 8.44 9.55
N ALA A 19 3.00 9.43 9.93
CA ALA A 19 2.81 10.19 11.16
C ALA A 19 1.47 10.94 11.18
N ARG A 20 1.07 11.51 10.04
CA ARG A 20 -0.22 12.19 9.92
C ARG A 20 -1.39 11.21 9.98
N SER A 21 -1.32 10.10 9.26
CA SER A 21 -2.36 9.06 9.26
C SER A 21 -2.54 8.44 10.65
N ALA A 22 -1.45 8.25 11.39
CA ALA A 22 -1.49 7.73 12.76
C ALA A 22 -2.10 8.71 13.77
N LYS A 23 -2.02 10.02 13.52
CA LYS A 23 -2.56 11.07 14.39
C LYS A 23 -4.01 11.43 14.11
N SER A 24 -4.52 11.12 12.92
CA SER A 24 -5.93 11.36 12.60
C SER A 24 -6.85 10.42 13.36
N SER A 25 -8.03 10.89 13.71
CA SER A 25 -9.08 10.11 14.35
C SER A 25 -9.52 8.98 13.42
N SER A 26 -9.76 7.78 13.96
CA SER A 26 -10.35 6.70 13.19
C SER A 26 -11.85 6.92 12.99
N TRP A 27 -12.31 6.81 11.75
CA TRP A 27 -13.72 6.95 11.39
C TRP A 27 -14.46 5.62 11.24
N ARG A 28 -13.79 4.48 11.48
CA ARG A 28 -14.32 3.14 11.17
C ARG A 28 -15.70 2.85 11.78
N SER A 29 -15.90 3.18 13.06
CA SER A 29 -17.18 2.97 13.74
C SER A 29 -18.26 3.91 13.21
N SER A 30 -17.91 5.20 13.04
CA SER A 30 -18.80 6.22 12.48
C SER A 30 -19.24 5.87 11.06
N THR A 31 -18.34 5.43 10.19
CA THR A 31 -18.66 5.08 8.79
C THR A 31 -19.55 3.85 8.68
N GLN A 32 -19.41 2.87 9.58
CA GLN A 32 -20.31 1.72 9.65
C GLN A 32 -21.75 2.12 10.01
N TYR A 33 -21.91 3.12 10.88
CA TYR A 33 -23.23 3.68 11.19
C TYR A 33 -23.78 4.53 10.04
N LEU A 34 -22.94 5.44 9.52
CA LEU A 34 -23.31 6.37 8.45
C LEU A 34 -23.69 5.68 7.14
N SER A 35 -23.08 4.54 6.82
CA SER A 35 -23.40 3.77 5.60
C SER A 35 -24.86 3.31 5.57
N ARG A 36 -25.47 3.08 6.73
CA ARG A 36 -26.89 2.70 6.86
C ARG A 36 -27.84 3.88 6.69
N LEU A 37 -27.32 5.11 6.74
CA LEU A 37 -28.09 6.35 6.64
C LEU A 37 -27.99 7.00 5.25
N VAL A 38 -27.32 6.35 4.31
CA VAL A 38 -27.22 6.80 2.93
C VAL A 38 -28.61 6.83 2.30
N ASN A 39 -29.02 8.00 1.82
CA ASN A 39 -30.32 8.18 1.17
C ASN A 39 -30.33 7.60 -0.26
N LYS A 40 -31.50 7.60 -0.92
CA LYS A 40 -31.64 7.12 -2.31
C LYS A 40 -30.75 7.85 -3.32
N GLY A 41 -30.29 9.06 -3.01
CA GLY A 41 -29.36 9.82 -3.83
C GLY A 41 -27.89 9.46 -3.61
N GLY A 42 -27.56 8.54 -2.69
CA GLY A 42 -26.19 8.09 -2.43
C GLY A 42 -25.40 8.96 -1.45
N PHE A 43 -26.06 9.86 -0.71
CA PHE A 43 -25.40 10.77 0.23
C PHE A 43 -25.91 10.59 1.66
N VAL A 44 -25.05 10.92 2.63
CA VAL A 44 -25.41 11.11 4.03
C VAL A 44 -24.84 12.46 4.50
N PRO A 45 -25.68 13.45 4.83
CA PRO A 45 -25.20 14.71 5.38
C PRO A 45 -24.72 14.48 6.81
N ILE A 46 -23.48 14.90 7.10
CA ILE A 46 -22.90 14.79 8.45
C ILE A 46 -22.48 16.16 8.95
N LYS A 47 -22.70 16.38 10.24
CA LYS A 47 -22.10 17.50 10.99
C LYS A 47 -21.19 16.89 12.04
N THR A 48 -19.89 17.17 11.95
CA THR A 48 -18.90 16.63 12.88
C THR A 48 -17.85 17.68 13.22
N ARG A 49 -17.11 17.45 14.31
CA ARG A 49 -15.93 18.23 14.67
C ARG A 49 -14.70 17.52 14.12
N LEU A 50 -13.83 18.26 13.44
CA LEU A 50 -12.55 17.78 12.95
C LEU A 50 -11.44 18.44 13.75
N SER A 51 -10.45 17.66 14.17
CA SER A 51 -9.18 18.20 14.68
C SER A 51 -8.35 18.80 13.54
N ARG A 52 -7.28 19.51 13.90
CA ARG A 52 -6.31 20.01 12.91
C ARG A 52 -5.67 18.84 12.15
N GLU A 53 -5.39 17.75 12.86
CA GLU A 53 -4.78 16.53 12.35
C GLU A 53 -5.72 15.82 11.36
N ASP A 54 -7.02 15.77 11.67
CA ASP A 54 -8.04 15.21 10.76
C ASP A 54 -8.09 15.99 9.45
N ILE A 55 -8.11 17.33 9.51
CA ILE A 55 -8.14 18.18 8.31
C ILE A 55 -6.87 17.95 7.47
N ALA A 56 -5.71 17.90 8.11
CA ALA A 56 -4.44 17.66 7.42
C ALA A 56 -4.40 16.29 6.75
N PHE A 57 -4.95 15.25 7.40
CA PHE A 57 -5.05 13.91 6.83
C PHE A 57 -6.01 13.89 5.65
N LEU A 58 -7.24 14.36 5.84
CA LEU A 58 -8.30 14.34 4.82
C LEU A 58 -7.92 15.11 3.56
N SER A 59 -7.11 16.17 3.66
CA SER A 59 -6.69 16.98 2.50
C SER A 59 -5.78 16.25 1.51
N GLY A 60 -5.17 15.13 1.90
CA GLY A 60 -4.30 14.35 1.01
C GLY A 60 -4.56 12.84 1.01
N ALA A 61 -5.44 12.35 1.90
CA ALA A 61 -5.66 10.91 2.09
C ALA A 61 -6.08 10.20 0.80
N ARG A 62 -6.96 10.79 0.00
CA ARG A 62 -7.44 10.19 -1.24
C ARG A 62 -6.30 9.99 -2.24
N GLU A 63 -5.55 11.04 -2.51
CA GLU A 63 -4.45 11.04 -3.48
C GLU A 63 -3.33 10.10 -3.04
N GLU A 64 -3.07 10.02 -1.74
CA GLU A 64 -2.06 9.11 -1.18
C GLU A 64 -2.47 7.66 -1.25
N VAL A 65 -3.73 7.34 -0.95
CA VAL A 65 -4.26 5.96 -1.09
C VAL A 65 -4.20 5.52 -2.55
N ILE A 66 -4.57 6.39 -3.49
CA ILE A 66 -4.46 6.09 -4.94
C ILE A 66 -2.99 5.84 -5.31
N ALA A 67 -2.07 6.73 -4.91
CA ALA A 67 -0.66 6.59 -5.22
C ALA A 67 -0.06 5.30 -4.64
N PHE A 68 -0.44 4.91 -3.42
CA PHE A 68 0.01 3.65 -2.82
C PHE A 68 -0.59 2.42 -3.51
N ALA A 69 -1.85 2.48 -3.92
CA ALA A 69 -2.47 1.40 -4.68
C ALA A 69 -1.79 1.22 -6.04
N GLU A 70 -1.51 2.30 -6.76
CA GLU A 70 -0.76 2.28 -8.02
C GLU A 70 0.66 1.73 -7.84
N LEU A 71 1.36 2.14 -6.78
CA LEU A 71 2.66 1.57 -6.42
C LEU A 71 2.57 0.07 -6.17
N GLY A 72 1.56 -0.38 -5.42
CA GLY A 72 1.31 -1.80 -5.16
C GLY A 72 1.13 -2.59 -6.46
N VAL A 73 0.29 -2.13 -7.38
CA VAL A 73 0.12 -2.78 -8.69
C VAL A 73 1.45 -2.87 -9.45
N ARG A 74 2.20 -1.77 -9.53
CA ARG A 74 3.51 -1.75 -10.20
C ARG A 74 4.52 -2.71 -9.57
N LEU A 75 4.50 -2.85 -8.24
CA LEU A 75 5.37 -3.80 -7.54
C LEU A 75 4.99 -5.25 -7.84
N LEU A 76 3.69 -5.58 -7.95
CA LEU A 76 3.24 -6.92 -8.36
C LEU A 76 3.64 -7.25 -9.80
N ASP A 77 3.45 -6.29 -10.71
CA ASP A 77 3.84 -6.45 -12.12
C ASP A 77 5.35 -6.66 -12.28
N LEU A 78 6.13 -5.94 -11.49
CA LEU A 78 7.58 -6.05 -11.47
C LEU A 78 8.04 -7.38 -10.83
N HIS A 79 7.47 -7.72 -9.67
CA HIS A 79 7.81 -8.92 -8.90
C HIS A 79 6.86 -10.08 -9.24
N ARG A 80 7.07 -10.66 -10.43
CA ARG A 80 6.33 -11.85 -10.90
C ARG A 80 7.25 -13.08 -11.04
N PRO A 81 6.73 -14.32 -11.00
CA PRO A 81 7.54 -15.50 -11.25
C PRO A 81 8.09 -15.45 -12.68
N GLN A 82 9.34 -15.87 -12.85
CA GLN A 82 9.92 -16.09 -14.17
C GLN A 82 9.22 -17.27 -14.84
N GLU A 83 8.76 -17.08 -16.07
CA GLU A 83 8.26 -18.20 -16.88
C GLU A 83 9.40 -19.20 -17.11
N ALA A 84 9.09 -20.49 -17.05
CA ALA A 84 10.07 -21.56 -17.01
C ALA A 84 11.06 -21.48 -18.19
N GLY A 85 12.26 -20.98 -17.90
CA GLY A 85 13.39 -20.91 -18.83
C GLY A 85 14.74 -20.85 -18.09
N GLY A 86 14.73 -21.11 -16.78
CA GLY A 86 15.94 -21.20 -15.98
C GLY A 86 16.64 -22.53 -16.22
N ILE A 87 17.96 -22.48 -16.40
CA ILE A 87 18.85 -23.63 -16.43
C ILE A 87 18.69 -24.35 -15.08
N THR A 88 17.86 -25.41 -15.02
CA THR A 88 17.69 -26.23 -13.84
C THR A 88 18.45 -27.53 -14.03
N SER A 89 19.25 -27.91 -13.03
CA SER A 89 19.95 -29.20 -12.98
C SER A 89 19.01 -30.35 -12.62
N ASP A 90 17.80 -30.07 -12.13
CA ASP A 90 16.74 -31.04 -11.87
C ASP A 90 15.46 -30.66 -12.67
N PRO A 91 15.12 -31.43 -13.71
CA PRO A 91 13.89 -31.26 -14.47
C PRO A 91 12.60 -31.53 -13.68
N GLY A 92 12.67 -32.25 -12.55
CA GLY A 92 11.51 -32.62 -11.73
C GLY A 92 11.05 -31.54 -10.75
N SER A 93 11.90 -30.54 -10.44
CA SER A 93 11.60 -29.50 -9.46
C SER A 93 12.19 -28.11 -9.82
N PRO A 94 11.77 -27.48 -10.93
CA PRO A 94 12.34 -26.21 -11.36
C PRO A 94 12.17 -25.12 -10.28
N ILE A 95 13.29 -24.55 -9.80
CA ILE A 95 13.28 -23.44 -8.85
C ILE A 95 12.68 -22.22 -9.55
N ARG A 96 11.44 -21.87 -9.19
CA ARG A 96 10.82 -20.61 -9.64
C ARG A 96 11.52 -19.45 -8.94
N ARG A 97 11.99 -18.47 -9.71
CA ARG A 97 12.61 -17.23 -9.22
C ARG A 97 11.74 -16.04 -9.60
N CYS A 98 11.85 -14.95 -8.85
CA CYS A 98 11.25 -13.68 -9.21
C CYS A 98 12.02 -13.05 -10.39
N ARG A 99 11.29 -12.53 -11.38
CA ARG A 99 11.87 -11.87 -12.56
C ARG A 99 12.69 -10.63 -12.22
N ALA A 100 12.29 -9.86 -11.21
CA ALA A 100 12.93 -8.59 -10.88
C ALA A 100 14.16 -8.74 -9.98
N CYS A 101 14.05 -9.52 -8.89
CA CYS A 101 15.10 -9.63 -7.88
C CYS A 101 15.84 -10.96 -7.88
N MET A 102 15.46 -11.93 -8.73
CA MET A 102 16.07 -13.26 -8.89
C MET A 102 16.07 -14.17 -7.65
N SER A 103 15.48 -13.71 -6.53
CA SER A 103 15.25 -14.52 -5.33
C SER A 103 14.22 -15.62 -5.60
N ARG A 104 14.24 -16.69 -4.79
CA ARG A 104 13.25 -17.78 -4.85
C ARG A 104 11.83 -17.21 -4.73
N TRP A 105 10.93 -17.66 -5.61
CA TRP A 105 9.53 -17.29 -5.57
C TRP A 105 8.78 -18.05 -4.45
N PRO A 106 7.84 -17.41 -3.72
CA PRO A 106 7.58 -15.97 -3.70
C PRO A 106 8.73 -15.20 -3.06
N CYS A 107 9.14 -14.09 -3.71
CA CYS A 107 10.27 -13.28 -3.26
C CYS A 107 9.92 -12.40 -2.04
N PRO A 108 10.93 -11.87 -1.32
CA PRO A 108 10.70 -11.08 -0.10
C PRO A 108 9.73 -9.90 -0.28
N THR A 109 9.83 -9.16 -1.39
CA THR A 109 8.91 -8.05 -1.68
C THR A 109 7.46 -8.52 -1.82
N PHE A 110 7.24 -9.58 -2.60
CA PHE A 110 5.89 -10.14 -2.76
C PHE A 110 5.32 -10.63 -1.42
N ARG A 111 6.13 -11.31 -0.61
CA ARG A 111 5.72 -11.76 0.74
C ARG A 111 5.34 -10.59 1.63
N ALA A 112 6.17 -9.56 1.71
CA ALA A 112 5.88 -8.37 2.50
C ALA A 112 4.58 -7.68 2.05
N MET A 113 4.30 -7.66 0.74
CA MET A 113 3.04 -7.12 0.22
C MET A 113 1.84 -7.99 0.63
N ALA A 114 1.92 -9.30 0.45
CA ALA A 114 0.86 -10.23 0.86
C ALA A 114 0.59 -10.13 2.37
N GLU A 115 1.63 -10.14 3.20
CA GLU A 115 1.53 -9.98 4.66
C GLU A 115 0.89 -8.65 5.10
N THR A 116 1.04 -7.59 4.30
CA THR A 116 0.49 -6.27 4.61
C THR A 116 -0.96 -6.10 4.13
N LEU A 117 -1.30 -6.69 2.98
CA LEU A 117 -2.60 -6.48 2.33
C LEU A 117 -3.65 -7.55 2.66
N ASP A 118 -3.23 -8.75 3.08
CA ASP A 118 -4.14 -9.84 3.47
C ASP A 118 -4.64 -9.72 4.93
N GLN A 119 -4.47 -8.55 5.57
CA GLN A 119 -4.89 -8.27 6.96
C GLN A 119 -6.34 -7.81 7.10
#